data_AF-A0A672T6G1-F1
#
_entry.id   AF-A0A672T6G1-F1
#
_cell.length_a   1.000
_cell.length_b   1.000
_cell.length_c   1.000
_cell.angle_alpha   90.00
_cell.angle_beta   90.00
_cell.angle_gamma   90.00
#
_symmetry.space_group_name_H-M   'P 1'
#
loop_
_entity.id
_entity.type
_entity.pdbx_description
1 polymer ?
#
loop_
_entity_poly.entity_id
_entity_poly.type
_entity_poly.pdbx_seq_one_letter_code
_entity_poly.pdbx_strand_id
1 'polypeptide(L)'
;MEKKLAEYKCDTNEAVCLKLVRFPEDIDDESTTFHPEYSHQLYGDDEVAFGYKGLQIQLYYSAGNLSTLFKVKYTARVTDTFDCVEPDDVEGKIRAIIPAGFCCNTDDFISLLEKEANFKPFGSLLHTYKVHNVEAGEDLTFQIHKVDISCPGFREYNERLQTFLMWFIETASFIDVDDDRWDFFLVFCTLCVCVCVCVCVCVCVCVCVCSQMLVLPPFQGEGHGAQLLETVHRYYCTSAKVQDITAEDPTENYVKLRDFVLVKLCLTLSSFSSEKLSQGFSEEMVSEAREKLKINKKHARRVYEILRLRNTDMSDEEKAREFRLEVKKRLYGPYRKNQRELTKMQKCLRPEELASHISQMDTRLQHEELEKSYQDVLAEYRRVLERLAQA
;
A
#
# COMPACT_ATOMS: atom_id res chain seq x y z
N MET A 1 1.16 -17.38 39.23
CA MET A 1 -0.01 -16.53 38.89
C MET A 1 0.18 -15.98 37.49
N GLU A 2 1.24 -15.21 37.23
CA GLU A 2 1.61 -14.72 35.88
C GLU A 2 1.65 -15.82 34.80
N LYS A 3 2.25 -16.98 35.09
CA LYS A 3 2.32 -18.09 34.12
C LYS A 3 0.96 -18.65 33.69
N LYS A 4 -0.09 -18.54 34.51
CA LYS A 4 -1.45 -19.01 34.16
C LYS A 4 -2.23 -17.96 33.37
N LEU A 5 -2.01 -16.67 33.66
CA LEU A 5 -2.64 -15.56 32.95
C LEU A 5 -1.98 -15.28 31.58
N ALA A 6 -0.73 -15.69 31.39
CA ALA A 6 -0.05 -15.62 30.11
C ALA A 6 -0.79 -16.39 29.00
N GLU A 7 -1.42 -17.52 29.32
CA GLU A 7 -2.21 -18.31 28.36
C GLU A 7 -3.53 -17.64 27.93
N TYR A 8 -3.92 -16.55 28.60
CA TYR A 8 -5.10 -15.75 28.28
C TYR A 8 -4.76 -14.45 27.54
N LYS A 9 -3.50 -14.28 27.15
CA LYS A 9 -3.06 -13.23 26.23
C LYS A 9 -2.93 -13.85 24.84
N CYS A 10 -3.69 -13.33 23.89
CA CYS A 10 -3.66 -13.75 22.50
C CYS A 10 -3.09 -12.64 21.64
N ASP A 11 -2.13 -12.97 20.78
CA ASP A 11 -1.72 -12.10 19.67
C ASP A 11 -2.90 -11.93 18.73
N THR A 12 -3.31 -10.69 18.48
CA THR A 12 -4.49 -10.38 17.67
C THR A 12 -4.22 -10.45 16.17
N ASN A 13 -2.98 -10.31 15.72
CA ASN A 13 -2.62 -10.54 14.33
C ASN A 13 -2.78 -12.03 13.98
N GLU A 14 -2.48 -12.94 14.92
CA GLU A 14 -2.74 -14.37 14.74
C GLU A 14 -4.21 -14.76 15.01
N ALA A 15 -4.86 -14.13 15.98
CA ALA A 15 -6.23 -14.47 16.37
C ALA A 15 -7.28 -14.02 15.35
N VAL A 16 -7.07 -12.92 14.63
CA VAL A 16 -7.98 -12.46 13.58
C VAL A 16 -7.78 -13.29 12.31
N CYS A 17 -8.81 -14.01 11.92
CA CYS A 17 -8.82 -14.85 10.72
C CYS A 17 -9.69 -14.20 9.63
N LEU A 18 -9.04 -13.77 8.54
CA LEU A 18 -9.69 -13.19 7.37
C LEU A 18 -9.82 -14.25 6.27
N LYS A 19 -10.95 -14.24 5.56
CA LYS A 19 -11.19 -15.11 4.38
C LYS A 19 -11.98 -14.37 3.30
N LEU A 20 -11.69 -14.71 2.03
CA LEU A 20 -12.52 -14.37 0.87
C LEU A 20 -13.18 -15.64 0.36
N VAL A 21 -14.45 -15.83 0.72
CA VAL A 21 -15.20 -17.07 0.50
C VAL A 21 -15.94 -16.99 -0.84
N ARG A 22 -15.65 -17.94 -1.73
CA ARG A 22 -16.32 -18.11 -3.03
C ARG A 22 -17.32 -19.25 -2.97
N PHE A 23 -16.91 -20.35 -2.34
CA PHE A 23 -17.70 -21.56 -2.19
C PHE A 23 -17.86 -21.91 -0.71
N PRO A 24 -18.94 -22.62 -0.31
CA PRO A 24 -19.14 -23.02 1.07
C PRO A 24 -17.94 -23.80 1.66
N GLU A 25 -17.22 -24.55 0.84
CA GLU A 25 -16.05 -25.33 1.24
C GLU A 25 -14.88 -24.45 1.70
N ASP A 26 -14.76 -23.21 1.20
CA ASP A 26 -13.69 -22.28 1.58
C ASP A 26 -13.81 -21.84 3.06
N ILE A 27 -14.99 -21.99 3.66
CA ILE A 27 -15.25 -21.64 5.06
C ILE A 27 -14.43 -22.54 6.01
N ASP A 28 -14.31 -23.82 5.67
CA ASP A 28 -13.62 -24.82 6.48
C ASP A 28 -12.18 -25.09 5.98
N ASP A 29 -11.81 -24.57 4.80
CA ASP A 29 -10.46 -24.69 4.26
C ASP A 29 -9.50 -23.66 4.87
N GLU A 30 -8.75 -24.05 5.89
CA GLU A 30 -7.77 -23.18 6.56
C GLU A 30 -6.65 -22.64 5.64
N SER A 31 -6.41 -23.25 4.47
CA SER A 31 -5.37 -22.76 3.55
C SER A 31 -5.71 -21.40 2.91
N THR A 32 -6.99 -21.04 2.89
CA THR A 32 -7.48 -19.74 2.38
C THR A 32 -7.51 -18.65 3.46
N THR A 33 -7.17 -18.98 4.72
CA THR A 33 -7.11 -18.01 5.81
C THR A 33 -5.88 -17.13 5.66
N PHE A 34 -6.07 -15.82 5.81
CA PHE A 34 -4.98 -14.86 5.94
C PHE A 34 -5.21 -13.97 7.15
N HIS A 35 -4.16 -13.27 7.57
CA HIS A 35 -4.10 -12.57 8.85
C HIS A 35 -3.75 -11.09 8.64
N PRO A 36 -4.17 -10.19 9.55
CA PRO A 36 -3.73 -8.81 9.55
C PRO A 36 -2.20 -8.68 9.66
N GLU A 37 -1.67 -7.61 9.08
CA GLU A 37 -0.29 -7.15 9.35
C GLU A 37 -0.26 -6.20 10.54
N TYR A 38 -1.37 -5.51 10.80
CA TYR A 38 -1.54 -4.54 11.87
C TYR A 38 -2.88 -4.74 12.57
N SER A 39 -2.89 -4.62 13.89
CA SER A 39 -4.11 -4.56 14.70
C SER A 39 -4.03 -3.51 15.82
N HIS A 40 -2.89 -2.81 15.94
CA HIS A 40 -2.61 -1.86 17.02
C HIS A 40 -3.63 -0.73 17.13
N GLN A 41 -4.23 -0.30 16.01
CA GLN A 41 -5.28 0.72 16.05
C GLN A 41 -6.53 0.26 16.84
N LEU A 42 -6.78 -1.05 16.93
CA LEU A 42 -7.90 -1.62 17.68
C LEU A 42 -7.48 -2.16 19.05
N TYR A 43 -6.32 -2.82 19.12
CA TYR A 43 -5.88 -3.58 20.29
C TYR A 43 -4.67 -2.97 21.02
N GLY A 44 -4.25 -1.76 20.64
CA GLY A 44 -3.12 -1.04 21.24
C GLY A 44 -1.77 -1.53 20.72
N ASP A 45 -0.70 -0.81 21.06
CA ASP A 45 0.65 -1.01 20.50
C ASP A 45 1.22 -2.43 20.71
N ASP A 46 0.75 -3.15 21.74
CA ASP A 46 1.17 -4.54 22.00
C ASP A 46 0.43 -5.56 21.13
N GLU A 47 -0.64 -5.16 20.42
CA GLU A 47 -1.43 -6.01 19.52
C GLU A 47 -1.97 -7.29 20.19
N VAL A 48 -2.33 -7.19 21.48
CA VAL A 48 -2.76 -8.31 22.31
C VAL A 48 -4.18 -8.11 22.85
N ALA A 49 -4.98 -9.17 22.80
CA ALA A 49 -6.27 -9.26 23.50
C ALA A 49 -6.12 -10.12 24.75
N PHE A 50 -6.58 -9.60 25.89
CA PHE A 50 -6.56 -10.29 27.17
C PHE A 50 -7.90 -10.93 27.53
N GLY A 51 -7.82 -12.07 28.21
CA GLY A 51 -8.95 -12.72 28.86
C GLY A 51 -9.49 -13.93 28.10
N TYR A 52 -8.83 -14.36 27.03
CA TYR A 52 -9.28 -15.46 26.17
C TYR A 52 -8.15 -16.44 25.91
N LYS A 53 -8.46 -17.73 25.92
CA LYS A 53 -7.54 -18.81 25.54
C LYS A 53 -7.96 -19.41 24.21
N GLY A 54 -7.02 -19.50 23.26
CA GLY A 54 -7.30 -19.98 21.91
C GLY A 54 -8.35 -19.11 21.21
N LEU A 55 -8.19 -17.79 21.32
CA LEU A 55 -9.08 -16.80 20.71
C LEU A 55 -8.98 -16.91 19.18
N GLN A 56 -10.14 -16.93 18.53
CA GLN A 56 -10.26 -16.85 17.08
C GLN A 56 -11.37 -15.86 16.73
N ILE A 57 -11.01 -14.78 16.03
CA ILE A 57 -11.90 -13.73 15.57
C ILE A 57 -12.09 -13.94 14.08
N GLN A 58 -13.18 -14.62 13.70
CA GLN A 58 -13.48 -14.95 12.31
C GLN A 58 -14.19 -13.76 11.64
N LEU A 59 -13.54 -13.19 10.63
CA LEU A 59 -14.06 -12.13 9.77
C LEU A 59 -14.00 -12.63 8.33
N TYR A 60 -15.04 -13.33 7.89
CA TYR A 60 -15.11 -13.92 6.56
C TYR A 60 -15.96 -13.04 5.65
N TYR A 61 -15.52 -12.86 4.41
CA TYR A 61 -16.18 -11.99 3.45
C TYR A 61 -16.54 -12.80 2.21
N SER A 62 -17.74 -12.60 1.66
CA SER A 62 -18.04 -13.12 0.32
C SER A 62 -17.12 -12.47 -0.70
N ALA A 63 -16.58 -13.25 -1.64
CA ALA A 63 -15.43 -12.79 -2.43
C ALA A 63 -15.72 -11.57 -3.32
N GLY A 64 -16.96 -11.37 -3.76
CA GLY A 64 -17.40 -10.27 -4.60
C GLY A 64 -18.08 -9.15 -3.84
N ASN A 65 -19.25 -9.36 -3.22
CA ASN A 65 -20.02 -8.34 -2.51
C ASN A 65 -19.43 -7.98 -1.14
N LEU A 66 -18.49 -8.77 -0.63
CA LEU A 66 -17.88 -8.60 0.69
C LEU A 66 -18.90 -8.67 1.83
N SER A 67 -20.04 -9.34 1.63
CA SER A 67 -20.97 -9.64 2.73
C SER A 67 -20.19 -10.33 3.84
N THR A 68 -20.42 -9.94 5.10
CA THR A 68 -19.49 -10.26 6.19
C THR A 68 -20.11 -11.25 7.17
N LEU A 69 -19.36 -12.30 7.52
CA LEU A 69 -19.59 -13.15 8.67
C LEU A 69 -18.63 -12.73 9.79
N PHE A 70 -19.17 -12.43 10.95
CA PHE A 70 -18.39 -12.09 12.14
C PHE A 70 -18.71 -13.05 13.28
N LYS A 71 -17.70 -13.80 13.75
CA LYS A 71 -17.82 -14.74 14.88
C LYS A 71 -16.58 -14.68 15.76
N VAL A 72 -16.77 -14.69 17.07
CA VAL A 72 -15.69 -14.86 18.04
C VAL A 72 -15.80 -16.26 18.66
N LYS A 73 -14.70 -17.02 18.61
CA LYS A 73 -14.56 -18.33 19.24
C LYS A 73 -13.40 -18.30 20.23
N TYR A 74 -13.50 -19.08 21.29
CA TYR A 74 -12.43 -19.28 22.26
C TYR A 74 -12.64 -20.61 22.99
N THR A 75 -11.56 -21.19 23.50
CA THR A 75 -11.61 -22.44 24.27
C THR A 75 -11.92 -22.21 25.76
N ALA A 76 -11.47 -21.07 26.29
CA ALA A 76 -11.78 -20.62 27.65
C ALA A 76 -11.75 -19.09 27.70
N ARG A 77 -12.48 -18.52 28.66
CA ARG A 77 -12.55 -17.08 28.95
C ARG A 77 -12.33 -16.88 30.45
N VAL A 78 -11.62 -15.83 30.84
CA VAL A 78 -11.53 -15.46 32.26
C VAL A 78 -12.93 -15.13 32.76
N THR A 79 -13.28 -15.62 33.95
CA THR A 79 -14.57 -15.38 34.60
C THR A 79 -14.29 -14.80 35.99
N ASP A 80 -15.31 -14.26 36.66
CA ASP A 80 -15.22 -13.70 38.01
C ASP A 80 -14.58 -14.65 39.05
N THR A 81 -14.56 -15.96 38.76
CA THR A 81 -13.92 -16.98 39.61
C THR A 81 -12.39 -17.03 39.49
N PHE A 82 -11.80 -16.38 38.49
CA PHE A 82 -10.37 -16.21 38.28
C PHE A 82 -10.02 -14.71 38.35
N ASP A 83 -9.58 -14.29 39.54
CA ASP A 83 -8.71 -13.12 39.72
C ASP A 83 -9.32 -11.70 39.57
N CYS A 84 -10.65 -11.52 39.55
CA CYS A 84 -11.33 -10.20 39.53
C CYS A 84 -10.92 -9.27 38.36
N VAL A 85 -10.42 -9.80 37.24
CA VAL A 85 -10.05 -9.03 36.05
C VAL A 85 -11.05 -9.30 34.93
N GLU A 86 -11.57 -8.24 34.32
CA GLU A 86 -12.48 -8.34 33.19
C GLU A 86 -11.73 -8.64 31.88
N PRO A 87 -12.25 -9.53 31.02
CA PRO A 87 -11.70 -9.77 29.69
C PRO A 87 -11.96 -8.57 28.77
N ASP A 88 -11.10 -8.37 27.78
CA ASP A 88 -11.28 -7.31 26.80
C ASP A 88 -12.56 -7.51 25.97
N ASP A 89 -13.22 -6.40 25.63
CA ASP A 89 -14.37 -6.41 24.71
C ASP A 89 -13.91 -6.50 23.25
N VAL A 90 -13.49 -7.71 22.87
CA VAL A 90 -13.04 -8.04 21.50
C VAL A 90 -14.18 -7.80 20.49
N GLU A 91 -15.41 -8.15 20.84
CA GLU A 91 -16.55 -7.97 19.92
C GLU A 91 -16.89 -6.50 19.67
N GLY A 92 -16.92 -5.68 20.74
CA GLY A 92 -17.18 -4.25 20.62
C GLY A 92 -16.13 -3.54 19.78
N LYS A 93 -14.85 -3.89 19.95
CA LYS A 93 -13.74 -3.33 19.15
C LYS A 93 -13.91 -3.61 17.66
N ILE A 94 -14.25 -4.84 17.27
CA ILE A 94 -14.49 -5.19 15.86
C ILE A 94 -15.76 -4.49 15.32
N ARG A 95 -16.85 -4.47 16.09
CA ARG A 95 -18.10 -3.79 15.71
C ARG A 95 -17.94 -2.28 15.50
N ALA A 96 -16.90 -1.67 16.06
CA ALA A 96 -16.61 -0.25 15.85
C ALA A 96 -16.09 0.06 14.43
N ILE A 97 -15.51 -0.93 13.75
CA ILE A 97 -14.91 -0.73 12.42
C ILE A 97 -15.65 -1.43 11.28
N ILE A 98 -16.46 -2.46 11.55
CA ILE A 98 -17.27 -3.13 10.53
C ILE A 98 -18.68 -2.53 10.46
N PRO A 99 -19.30 -2.42 9.28
CA PRO A 99 -20.68 -1.93 9.17
C PRO A 99 -21.67 -2.93 9.79
N ALA A 100 -22.84 -2.43 10.18
CA ALA A 100 -23.94 -3.28 10.65
C ALA A 100 -24.45 -4.21 9.52
N GLY A 101 -25.14 -5.28 9.89
CA GLY A 101 -25.72 -6.24 8.93
C GLY A 101 -24.83 -7.44 8.58
N PHE A 102 -23.76 -7.68 9.34
CA PHE A 102 -23.00 -8.93 9.28
C PHE A 102 -23.81 -10.13 9.78
N CYS A 103 -23.51 -11.31 9.25
CA CYS A 103 -24.02 -12.58 9.76
C CYS A 103 -23.26 -13.01 11.02
N CYS A 104 -23.97 -13.66 11.95
CA CYS A 104 -23.37 -14.23 13.18
C CYS A 104 -23.29 -15.76 13.15
N ASN A 105 -23.79 -16.40 12.10
CA ASN A 105 -23.75 -17.85 11.92
C ASN A 105 -23.45 -18.21 10.46
N THR A 106 -23.01 -19.44 10.26
CA THR A 106 -22.50 -19.92 8.97
C THR A 106 -23.64 -20.16 7.97
N ASP A 107 -24.81 -20.63 8.43
CA ASP A 107 -25.95 -20.96 7.55
C ASP A 107 -26.54 -19.71 6.88
N ASP A 108 -26.68 -18.61 7.61
CA ASP A 108 -27.10 -17.32 7.07
C ASP A 108 -26.08 -16.78 6.06
N PHE A 109 -24.79 -16.96 6.34
CA PHE A 109 -23.71 -16.54 5.45
C PHE A 109 -23.71 -17.34 4.15
N ILE A 110 -23.89 -18.66 4.21
CA ILE A 110 -24.05 -19.52 3.03
C ILE A 110 -25.27 -19.09 2.21
N SER A 111 -26.38 -18.76 2.87
CA SER A 111 -27.58 -18.24 2.19
C SER A 111 -27.34 -16.89 1.48
N LEU A 112 -26.38 -16.08 1.95
CA LEU A 112 -25.96 -14.86 1.26
C LEU A 112 -25.04 -15.18 0.07
N LEU A 113 -24.15 -16.17 0.18
CA LEU A 113 -23.26 -16.60 -0.91
C LEU A 113 -24.07 -17.04 -2.15
N GLU A 114 -25.24 -17.64 -1.97
CA GLU A 114 -26.12 -17.99 -3.10
C GLU A 114 -26.54 -16.77 -3.95
N LYS A 115 -26.59 -15.58 -3.34
CA LYS A 115 -26.95 -14.32 -4.03
C LYS A 115 -25.76 -13.65 -4.70
N GLU A 116 -24.54 -14.12 -4.44
CA GLU A 116 -23.28 -13.57 -4.96
C GLU A 116 -23.21 -13.61 -6.49
N ALA A 117 -23.87 -14.58 -7.13
CA ALA A 117 -23.93 -14.68 -8.59
C ALA A 117 -24.53 -13.43 -9.28
N ASN A 118 -25.32 -12.64 -8.54
CA ASN A 118 -25.91 -11.40 -9.03
C ASN A 118 -24.97 -10.20 -8.91
N PHE A 119 -23.85 -10.33 -8.19
CA PHE A 119 -22.88 -9.26 -8.05
C PHE A 119 -22.32 -8.84 -9.42
N LYS A 120 -22.11 -7.54 -9.57
CA LYS A 120 -21.47 -6.93 -10.73
C LYS A 120 -20.46 -5.90 -10.25
N PRO A 121 -19.30 -5.79 -10.92
CA PRO A 121 -18.36 -4.69 -10.69
C PRO A 121 -19.05 -3.33 -10.73
N PHE A 122 -18.71 -2.46 -9.78
CA PHE A 122 -19.21 -1.09 -9.73
C PHE A 122 -18.47 -0.19 -10.72
N GLY A 123 -19.13 0.87 -11.16
CA GLY A 123 -18.51 1.95 -11.91
C GLY A 123 -18.26 1.67 -13.38
N SER A 124 -17.27 2.35 -13.95
CA SER A 124 -16.92 2.32 -15.37
C SER A 124 -15.63 1.54 -15.60
N LEU A 125 -15.68 0.56 -16.49
CA LEU A 125 -14.51 -0.22 -16.90
C LEU A 125 -13.45 0.69 -17.57
N LEU A 126 -12.23 0.68 -17.03
CA LEU A 126 -11.08 1.40 -17.57
C LEU A 126 -10.12 0.48 -18.32
N HIS A 127 -9.87 -0.72 -17.79
CA HIS A 127 -8.86 -1.63 -18.33
C HIS A 127 -9.23 -3.10 -18.09
N THR A 128 -8.79 -3.99 -18.97
CA THR A 128 -8.92 -5.43 -18.84
C THR A 128 -7.57 -6.08 -19.17
N TYR A 129 -7.14 -7.02 -18.34
CA TYR A 129 -5.89 -7.76 -18.52
C TYR A 129 -6.07 -9.22 -18.09
N LYS A 130 -5.11 -10.07 -18.45
CA LYS A 130 -5.10 -11.49 -18.10
C LYS A 130 -3.85 -11.83 -17.30
N VAL A 131 -4.00 -12.73 -16.34
CA VAL A 131 -2.89 -13.34 -15.60
C VAL A 131 -3.03 -14.84 -15.73
N HIS A 132 -1.95 -15.52 -16.12
CA HIS A 132 -1.94 -16.96 -16.24
C HIS A 132 -1.94 -17.58 -14.84
N ASN A 133 -2.98 -18.34 -14.50
CA ASN A 133 -3.04 -19.06 -13.25
C ASN A 133 -2.42 -20.45 -13.43
N VAL A 134 -1.29 -20.68 -12.76
CA VAL A 134 -0.51 -21.91 -12.89
C VAL A 134 -1.26 -23.12 -12.32
N GLU A 135 -2.05 -22.94 -11.26
CA GLU A 135 -2.77 -24.02 -10.58
C GLU A 135 -3.98 -24.49 -11.38
N ALA A 136 -4.74 -23.55 -11.95
CA ALA A 136 -5.90 -23.83 -12.78
C ALA A 136 -5.52 -24.14 -14.24
N GLY A 137 -4.29 -23.82 -14.67
CA GLY A 137 -3.81 -24.00 -16.04
C GLY A 137 -4.51 -23.11 -17.06
N GLU A 138 -5.17 -22.05 -16.62
CA GLU A 138 -5.96 -21.14 -17.47
C GLU A 138 -5.67 -19.67 -17.15
N ASP A 139 -6.00 -18.80 -18.11
CA ASP A 139 -5.85 -17.36 -17.94
C ASP A 139 -7.06 -16.78 -17.19
N LEU A 140 -6.82 -16.26 -16.00
CA LEU A 140 -7.82 -15.48 -15.27
C LEU A 140 -7.85 -14.05 -15.84
N THR A 141 -9.06 -13.55 -16.07
CA THR A 141 -9.26 -12.20 -16.60
C THR A 141 -9.60 -11.24 -15.46
N PHE A 142 -8.96 -10.08 -15.47
CA PHE A 142 -9.13 -9.03 -14.47
C PHE A 142 -9.57 -7.72 -15.13
N GLN A 143 -10.34 -6.95 -14.38
CA GLN A 143 -10.90 -5.68 -14.82
C GLN A 143 -10.62 -4.60 -13.79
N ILE A 144 -10.25 -3.41 -14.27
CA ILE A 144 -10.05 -2.22 -13.43
C ILE A 144 -11.18 -1.26 -13.73
N HIS A 145 -11.90 -0.85 -12.70
CA HIS A 145 -13.03 0.06 -12.80
C HIS A 145 -12.77 1.34 -12.02
N LYS A 146 -13.24 2.48 -12.53
CA LYS A 146 -13.37 3.70 -11.76
C LYS A 146 -14.79 3.81 -11.22
N VAL A 147 -14.92 4.02 -9.93
CA VAL A 147 -16.20 4.10 -9.24
C VAL A 147 -16.38 5.48 -8.63
N ASP A 148 -17.61 5.94 -8.67
CA ASP A 148 -18.06 7.16 -8.01
C ASP A 148 -18.91 6.76 -6.79
N ILE A 149 -18.83 7.52 -5.69
CA ILE A 149 -19.59 7.21 -4.47
C ILE A 149 -21.11 7.22 -4.69
N SER A 150 -21.60 7.95 -5.69
CA SER A 150 -23.01 7.98 -6.09
C SER A 150 -23.48 6.69 -6.79
N CYS A 151 -22.58 5.76 -7.12
CA CYS A 151 -22.95 4.47 -7.70
C CYS A 151 -23.83 3.67 -6.71
N PRO A 152 -25.04 3.23 -7.12
CA PRO A 152 -25.95 2.53 -6.22
C PRO A 152 -25.31 1.29 -5.57
N GLY A 153 -25.38 1.19 -4.25
CA GLY A 153 -24.82 0.07 -3.47
C GLY A 153 -23.30 0.16 -3.21
N PHE A 154 -22.60 1.13 -3.80
CA PHE A 154 -21.15 1.23 -3.63
C PHE A 154 -20.75 1.82 -2.28
N ARG A 155 -21.57 2.68 -1.66
CA ARG A 155 -21.31 3.20 -0.31
C ARG A 155 -21.22 2.08 0.72
N GLU A 156 -22.23 1.22 0.76
CA GLU A 156 -22.30 0.07 1.66
C GLU A 156 -21.18 -0.94 1.35
N TYR A 157 -20.84 -1.10 0.07
CA TYR A 157 -19.72 -1.92 -0.34
C TYR A 157 -18.37 -1.36 0.16
N ASN A 158 -18.15 -0.06 -0.01
CA ASN A 158 -16.94 0.62 0.47
C ASN A 158 -16.81 0.53 1.99
N GLU A 159 -17.92 0.62 2.74
CA GLU A 159 -17.93 0.45 4.19
C GLU A 159 -17.42 -0.94 4.63
N ARG A 160 -17.77 -2.00 3.88
CA ARG A 160 -17.24 -3.36 4.12
C ARG A 160 -15.80 -3.50 3.68
N LEU A 161 -15.42 -2.81 2.62
CA LEU A 161 -14.10 -2.91 2.01
C LEU A 161 -13.02 -2.14 2.78
N GLN A 162 -13.34 -0.95 3.28
CA GLN A 162 -12.38 -0.10 4.00
C GLN A 162 -11.87 -0.75 5.30
N THR A 163 -12.59 -1.74 5.84
CA THR A 163 -12.15 -2.48 7.03
C THR A 163 -10.82 -3.19 6.81
N PHE A 164 -10.52 -3.61 5.58
CA PHE A 164 -9.24 -4.21 5.24
C PHE A 164 -8.07 -3.23 5.37
N LEU A 165 -8.30 -1.93 5.21
CA LEU A 165 -7.25 -0.92 5.32
C LEU A 165 -6.71 -0.86 6.75
N MET A 166 -7.57 -1.04 7.75
CA MET A 166 -7.19 -1.08 9.17
C MET A 166 -6.23 -2.23 9.50
N TRP A 167 -6.23 -3.29 8.68
CA TRP A 167 -5.41 -4.49 8.88
C TRP A 167 -4.08 -4.47 8.13
N PHE A 168 -3.96 -3.64 7.08
CA PHE A 168 -2.86 -3.73 6.10
C PHE A 168 -2.19 -2.38 5.78
N ILE A 169 -2.68 -1.28 6.35
CA ILE A 169 -2.04 0.03 6.24
C ILE A 169 -1.92 0.59 7.66
N GLU A 170 -0.67 0.68 8.14
CA GLU A 170 -0.32 1.03 9.52
C GLU A 170 -1.05 2.26 10.05
N THR A 171 -1.13 3.33 9.26
CA THR A 171 -1.74 4.62 9.64
C THR A 171 -3.06 4.88 8.92
N ALA A 172 -3.77 3.83 8.49
CA ALA A 172 -5.06 3.99 7.82
C ALA A 172 -6.08 4.73 8.70
N SER A 173 -6.95 5.48 8.03
CA SER A 173 -8.15 6.06 8.62
C SER A 173 -9.29 6.00 7.61
N PHE A 174 -10.53 5.89 8.09
CA PHE A 174 -11.68 5.93 7.20
C PHE A 174 -11.85 7.33 6.62
N ILE A 175 -12.16 7.38 5.33
CA ILE A 175 -12.29 8.63 4.59
C ILE A 175 -13.71 9.20 4.73
N ASP A 176 -13.82 10.52 4.60
CA ASP A 176 -15.12 11.18 4.45
C ASP A 176 -15.62 11.02 3.02
N VAL A 177 -16.50 10.04 2.81
CA VAL A 177 -17.06 9.71 1.49
C VAL A 177 -18.04 10.75 0.95
N ASP A 178 -18.42 11.75 1.75
CA ASP A 178 -19.26 12.87 1.31
C ASP A 178 -18.43 13.99 0.64
N ASP A 179 -17.10 13.93 0.71
CA ASP A 179 -16.19 14.77 -0.09
C ASP A 179 -16.13 14.26 -1.54
N ASP A 180 -16.49 15.14 -2.49
CA ASP A 180 -16.58 14.83 -3.93
C ASP A 180 -15.22 14.71 -4.62
N ARG A 181 -14.12 14.89 -3.89
CA ARG A 181 -12.74 14.80 -4.40
C ARG A 181 -12.17 13.38 -4.41
N TRP A 182 -12.88 12.42 -3.84
CA TRP A 182 -12.46 11.02 -3.78
C TRP A 182 -12.76 10.28 -5.08
N ASP A 183 -11.72 9.71 -5.69
CA ASP A 183 -11.82 8.81 -6.82
C ASP A 183 -11.46 7.39 -6.37
N PHE A 184 -12.36 6.43 -6.63
CA PHE A 184 -12.18 5.03 -6.29
C PHE A 184 -11.79 4.22 -7.53
N PHE A 185 -10.74 3.42 -7.42
CA PHE A 185 -10.31 2.49 -8.46
C PHE A 185 -10.29 1.06 -7.90
N LEU A 186 -11.07 0.17 -8.49
CA LEU A 186 -11.26 -1.20 -8.02
C LEU A 186 -10.77 -2.20 -9.05
N VAL A 187 -10.20 -3.31 -8.58
CA VAL A 187 -9.79 -4.46 -9.42
C VAL A 187 -10.68 -5.64 -9.11
N PHE A 188 -11.35 -6.16 -10.14
CA PHE A 188 -12.19 -7.35 -10.06
C PHE A 188 -11.65 -8.47 -10.95
N CYS A 189 -11.71 -9.71 -10.47
CA CYS A 189 -11.52 -10.89 -11.33
C CYS A 189 -12.85 -11.27 -12.02
N THR A 190 -12.81 -11.94 -13.16
CA THR A 190 -14.02 -12.41 -13.88
C THR A 190 -14.87 -13.40 -13.08
N LEU A 191 -14.32 -14.00 -12.03
CA LEU A 191 -15.08 -14.73 -11.00
C LEU A 191 -15.78 -13.79 -10.00
N CYS A 192 -15.91 -12.50 -10.34
CA CYS A 192 -16.56 -11.46 -9.55
C CYS A 192 -15.91 -11.19 -8.18
N VAL A 193 -14.66 -11.62 -7.96
CA VAL A 193 -13.93 -11.42 -6.71
C VAL A 193 -13.29 -10.03 -6.69
N CYS A 194 -13.41 -9.31 -5.57
CA CYS A 194 -12.63 -8.10 -5.33
C CYS A 194 -11.19 -8.47 -4.98
N VAL A 195 -10.25 -7.96 -5.78
CA VAL A 195 -8.83 -8.35 -5.74
C VAL A 195 -8.00 -7.24 -5.11
N CYS A 196 -8.26 -6.01 -5.52
CA CYS A 196 -7.51 -4.83 -5.07
C CYS A 196 -8.40 -3.59 -5.02
N VAL A 197 -7.97 -2.64 -4.21
CA VAL A 197 -8.58 -1.31 -4.06
C VAL A 197 -7.47 -0.27 -4.07
N CYS A 198 -7.68 0.79 -4.84
CA CYS A 198 -6.90 2.01 -4.72
C CYS A 198 -7.86 3.19 -4.60
N VAL A 199 -7.74 3.92 -3.49
CA VAL A 199 -8.47 5.15 -3.21
C VAL A 199 -7.51 6.31 -3.42
N CYS A 200 -7.85 7.16 -4.39
CA CYS A 200 -7.11 8.37 -4.70
C CYS A 200 -7.94 9.59 -4.27
N VAL A 201 -7.29 10.60 -3.71
CA VAL A 201 -7.90 11.91 -3.43
C VAL A 201 -7.25 12.97 -4.28
N CYS A 202 -8.09 13.81 -4.88
CA CYS A 202 -7.62 15.04 -5.48
C CYS A 202 -7.64 16.16 -4.43
N VAL A 203 -6.60 16.25 -3.59
CA VAL A 203 -6.51 17.25 -2.48
C VAL A 203 -6.55 18.70 -3.02
N CYS A 204 -6.13 18.91 -4.26
CA CYS A 204 -6.28 20.18 -4.97
C CYS A 204 -6.57 19.94 -6.46
N VAL A 205 -7.20 20.92 -7.11
CA VAL A 205 -7.67 20.88 -8.52
C VAL A 205 -6.57 20.47 -9.53
N CYS A 206 -5.31 20.41 -9.10
CA CYS A 206 -4.13 20.15 -9.92
C CYS A 206 -3.24 18.98 -9.47
N VAL A 207 -3.35 18.40 -8.26
CA VAL A 207 -2.50 17.28 -7.83
C VAL A 207 -3.37 16.14 -7.34
N CYS A 208 -3.23 14.99 -8.00
CA CYS A 208 -3.83 13.74 -7.53
C CYS A 208 -2.89 13.10 -6.50
N VAL A 209 -3.43 12.66 -5.38
CA VAL A 209 -2.70 11.98 -4.31
C VAL A 209 -3.29 10.59 -4.17
N CYS A 210 -2.48 9.55 -4.41
CA CYS A 210 -2.84 8.20 -4.00
C CYS A 210 -2.79 8.16 -2.47
N SER A 211 -3.95 8.07 -1.82
CA SER A 211 -4.06 8.08 -0.36
C SER A 211 -3.92 6.66 0.18
N GLN A 212 -4.75 5.73 -0.32
CA GLN A 212 -4.79 4.36 0.19
C GLN A 212 -4.72 3.38 -0.99
N MET A 213 -3.81 2.41 -0.95
CA MET A 213 -3.68 1.39 -1.99
C MET A 213 -3.43 0.03 -1.33
N LEU A 214 -4.32 -0.91 -1.63
CA LEU A 214 -4.29 -2.26 -1.09
C LEU A 214 -4.56 -3.29 -2.19
N VAL A 215 -3.66 -4.25 -2.30
CA VAL A 215 -3.92 -5.53 -2.98
C VAL A 215 -4.16 -6.55 -1.86
N LEU A 216 -5.31 -7.23 -1.86
CA LEU A 216 -5.62 -8.17 -0.79
C LEU A 216 -4.58 -9.30 -0.79
N PRO A 217 -4.17 -9.82 0.40
CA PRO A 217 -3.04 -10.74 0.51
C PRO A 217 -3.05 -11.94 -0.46
N PRO A 218 -4.20 -12.60 -0.71
CA PRO A 218 -4.24 -13.73 -1.65
C PRO A 218 -3.88 -13.41 -3.10
N PHE A 219 -3.77 -12.12 -3.46
CA PHE A 219 -3.49 -11.66 -4.83
C PHE A 219 -2.21 -10.82 -4.91
N GLN A 220 -1.43 -10.74 -3.84
CA GLN A 220 -0.16 -9.99 -3.86
C GLN A 220 0.91 -10.73 -4.67
N GLY A 221 1.85 -9.99 -5.24
CA GLY A 221 2.96 -10.58 -6.01
C GLY A 221 2.62 -10.94 -7.47
N GLU A 222 1.36 -10.89 -7.89
CA GLU A 222 0.89 -11.26 -9.24
C GLU A 222 0.82 -10.08 -10.23
N GLY A 223 1.32 -8.91 -9.86
CA GLY A 223 1.38 -7.72 -10.73
C GLY A 223 0.12 -6.86 -10.78
N HIS A 224 -0.95 -7.20 -10.05
CA HIS A 224 -2.19 -6.41 -10.00
C HIS A 224 -1.97 -4.96 -9.55
N GLY A 225 -1.12 -4.74 -8.55
CA GLY A 225 -0.77 -3.39 -8.10
C GLY A 225 -0.13 -2.56 -9.21
N ALA A 226 0.68 -3.17 -10.08
CA ALA A 226 1.31 -2.46 -11.20
C ALA A 226 0.29 -2.10 -12.27
N GLN A 227 -0.61 -3.04 -12.61
CA GLN A 227 -1.72 -2.80 -13.54
C GLN A 227 -2.64 -1.68 -13.04
N LEU A 228 -2.95 -1.67 -11.74
CA LEU A 228 -3.78 -0.66 -11.10
C LEU A 228 -3.15 0.72 -11.18
N LEU A 229 -1.91 0.88 -10.71
CA LEU A 229 -1.22 2.17 -10.72
C LEU A 229 -0.97 2.68 -12.15
N GLU A 230 -0.63 1.79 -13.08
CA GLU A 230 -0.47 2.13 -14.51
C GLU A 230 -1.78 2.64 -15.11
N THR A 231 -2.91 2.01 -14.76
CA THR A 231 -4.25 2.42 -15.21
C THR A 231 -4.66 3.76 -14.60
N VAL A 232 -4.38 3.99 -13.32
CA VAL A 232 -4.61 5.28 -12.65
C VAL A 232 -3.82 6.40 -13.35
N HIS A 233 -2.53 6.16 -13.64
CA HIS A 233 -1.72 7.12 -14.41
C HIS A 233 -2.35 7.41 -15.77
N ARG A 234 -2.69 6.37 -16.56
CA ARG A 234 -3.32 6.55 -17.88
C ARG A 234 -4.64 7.32 -17.80
N TYR A 235 -5.46 7.05 -16.78
CA TYR A 235 -6.71 7.76 -16.57
C TYR A 235 -6.46 9.26 -16.40
N TYR A 236 -5.63 9.66 -15.43
CA TYR A 236 -5.36 11.08 -15.19
C TYR A 236 -4.52 11.77 -16.28
N CYS A 237 -3.78 11.03 -17.11
CA CYS A 237 -3.15 11.60 -18.30
C CYS A 237 -4.17 12.24 -19.26
N THR A 238 -5.40 11.72 -19.31
CA THR A 238 -6.49 12.29 -20.12
C THR A 238 -7.11 13.53 -19.49
N SER A 239 -6.86 13.79 -18.20
CA SER A 239 -7.37 14.96 -17.48
C SER A 239 -6.43 16.16 -17.61
N ALA A 240 -6.92 17.23 -18.24
CA ALA A 240 -6.19 18.50 -18.33
C ALA A 240 -6.07 19.22 -16.96
N LYS A 241 -6.95 18.89 -16.00
CA LYS A 241 -6.94 19.50 -14.66
C LYS A 241 -5.75 19.01 -13.83
N VAL A 242 -5.38 17.74 -13.96
CA VAL A 242 -4.30 17.12 -13.19
C VAL A 242 -2.94 17.49 -13.78
N GLN A 243 -2.04 18.00 -12.94
CA GLN A 243 -0.66 18.34 -13.27
C GLN A 243 0.27 17.16 -13.00
N ASP A 244 0.17 16.56 -11.81
CA ASP A 244 0.93 15.38 -11.46
C ASP A 244 0.22 14.48 -10.43
N ILE A 245 0.74 13.26 -10.30
CA ILE A 245 0.31 12.26 -9.33
C ILE A 245 1.40 12.08 -8.26
N THR A 246 0.97 12.16 -7.00
CA THR A 246 1.78 11.94 -5.80
C THR A 246 1.13 10.87 -4.92
N ALA A 247 1.68 10.61 -3.74
CA ALA A 247 1.12 9.69 -2.77
C ALA A 247 1.25 10.27 -1.36
N GLU A 248 0.27 9.96 -0.53
CA GLU A 248 0.26 10.27 0.90
C GLU A 248 1.16 9.25 1.61
N ASP A 249 2.14 9.75 2.37
CA ASP A 249 3.08 8.96 3.18
C ASP A 249 3.45 7.57 2.60
N PRO A 250 4.05 7.53 1.40
CA PRO A 250 4.22 6.27 0.67
C PRO A 250 5.18 5.32 1.37
N THR A 251 4.72 4.10 1.62
CA THR A 251 5.55 3.00 2.13
C THR A 251 6.66 2.61 1.14
N GLU A 252 7.70 1.93 1.62
CA GLU A 252 8.77 1.44 0.73
C GLU A 252 8.23 0.55 -0.40
N ASN A 253 7.24 -0.30 -0.09
CA ASN A 253 6.62 -1.20 -1.07
C ASN A 253 5.90 -0.41 -2.17
N TYR A 254 5.18 0.65 -1.79
CA TYR A 254 4.57 1.56 -2.77
C TYR A 254 5.62 2.30 -3.59
N VAL A 255 6.73 2.77 -2.99
CA VAL A 255 7.82 3.42 -3.72
C VAL A 255 8.44 2.47 -4.76
N LYS A 256 8.70 1.21 -4.39
CA LYS A 256 9.21 0.17 -5.30
C LYS A 256 8.25 -0.10 -6.46
N LEU A 257 6.95 -0.21 -6.16
CA LEU A 257 5.90 -0.39 -7.16
C LEU A 257 5.82 0.80 -8.13
N ARG A 258 5.77 2.02 -7.58
CA ARG A 258 5.73 3.26 -8.35
C ARG A 258 6.92 3.38 -9.27
N ASP A 259 8.13 3.18 -8.75
CA ASP A 259 9.34 3.30 -9.56
C ASP A 259 9.32 2.31 -10.73
N PHE A 260 8.88 1.06 -10.52
CA PHE A 260 8.70 0.09 -11.60
C PHE A 260 7.71 0.58 -12.67
N VAL A 261 6.51 1.00 -12.27
CA VAL A 261 5.48 1.47 -13.21
C VAL A 261 5.94 2.71 -13.97
N LEU A 262 6.53 3.68 -13.28
CA LEU A 262 6.97 4.93 -13.91
C LEU A 262 8.17 4.72 -14.84
N VAL A 263 9.09 3.83 -14.50
CA VAL A 263 10.20 3.45 -15.42
C VAL A 263 9.63 2.80 -16.67
N LYS A 264 8.69 1.85 -16.52
CA LYS A 264 8.02 1.20 -17.66
C LYS A 264 7.33 2.21 -18.58
N LEU A 265 6.61 3.18 -18.01
CA LEU A 265 5.93 4.22 -18.79
C LEU A 265 6.93 5.19 -19.46
N CYS A 266 8.00 5.60 -18.77
CA CYS A 266 8.97 6.56 -19.32
C CYS A 266 9.87 5.96 -20.41
N LEU A 267 9.98 4.64 -20.53
CA LEU A 267 10.74 4.00 -21.63
C LEU A 267 10.24 4.40 -23.02
N THR A 268 8.97 4.80 -23.14
CA THR A 268 8.40 5.23 -24.43
C THR A 268 8.67 6.70 -24.75
N LEU A 269 9.33 7.45 -23.85
CA LEU A 269 9.59 8.89 -24.00
C LEU A 269 10.94 9.17 -24.64
N SER A 270 10.98 10.10 -25.59
CA SER A 270 12.19 10.46 -26.33
C SER A 270 13.28 11.08 -25.44
N SER A 271 12.89 11.87 -24.44
CA SER A 271 13.81 12.50 -23.48
C SER A 271 14.55 11.49 -22.62
N PHE A 272 14.06 10.25 -22.52
CA PHE A 272 14.67 9.15 -21.77
C PHE A 272 15.39 8.14 -22.66
N SER A 273 15.71 8.52 -23.91
CA SER A 273 16.58 7.71 -24.79
C SER A 273 17.99 7.55 -24.23
N SER A 274 18.70 6.48 -24.64
CA SER A 274 20.05 6.17 -24.14
C SER A 274 21.05 7.31 -24.35
N GLU A 275 20.95 8.05 -25.46
CA GLU A 275 21.78 9.22 -25.74
C GLU A 275 21.51 10.39 -24.77
N LYS A 276 20.25 10.65 -24.45
CA LYS A 276 19.87 11.72 -23.52
C LYS A 276 20.19 11.34 -22.08
N LEU A 277 20.05 10.06 -21.72
CA LEU A 277 20.40 9.57 -20.40
C LEU A 277 21.87 9.76 -20.08
N SER A 278 22.78 9.55 -21.04
CA SER A 278 24.23 9.73 -20.81
C SER A 278 24.62 11.19 -20.57
N GLN A 279 23.85 12.16 -21.10
CA GLN A 279 24.07 13.60 -20.96
C GLN A 279 23.67 14.18 -19.59
N GLY A 280 23.03 13.38 -18.73
CA GLY A 280 22.60 13.81 -17.40
C GLY A 280 21.10 14.10 -17.31
N PHE A 281 20.62 14.32 -16.09
CA PHE A 281 19.22 14.69 -15.85
C PHE A 281 18.90 16.08 -16.40
N SER A 282 17.86 16.20 -17.23
CA SER A 282 17.49 17.44 -17.92
C SER A 282 16.07 17.94 -17.58
N GLU A 283 15.81 19.24 -17.77
CA GLU A 283 14.44 19.80 -17.64
C GLU A 283 13.50 19.31 -18.76
N GLU A 284 14.05 18.87 -19.89
CA GLU A 284 13.29 18.22 -20.98
C GLU A 284 12.63 16.92 -20.46
N MET A 285 13.39 16.08 -19.72
CA MET A 285 12.86 14.87 -19.08
C MET A 285 11.73 15.19 -18.09
N VAL A 286 11.87 16.27 -17.31
CA VAL A 286 10.84 16.70 -16.36
C VAL A 286 9.58 17.16 -17.08
N SER A 287 9.73 17.96 -18.13
CA SER A 287 8.61 18.54 -18.87
C SER A 287 7.85 17.45 -19.62
N GLU A 288 8.55 16.58 -20.35
CA GLU A 288 7.94 15.48 -21.09
C GLU A 288 7.22 14.49 -20.15
N ALA A 289 7.85 14.10 -19.04
CA ALA A 289 7.25 13.18 -18.07
C ALA A 289 6.01 13.77 -17.36
N ARG A 290 6.04 15.06 -17.03
CA ARG A 290 4.89 15.76 -16.43
C ARG A 290 3.74 15.89 -17.42
N GLU A 291 4.02 16.36 -18.64
CA GLU A 291 2.99 16.64 -19.64
C GLU A 291 2.32 15.37 -20.17
N LYS A 292 3.12 14.34 -20.46
CA LYS A 292 2.61 13.09 -21.06
C LYS A 292 2.14 12.06 -20.04
N LEU A 293 2.73 12.02 -18.85
CA LEU A 293 2.54 10.94 -17.88
C LEU A 293 2.11 11.41 -16.47
N LYS A 294 1.96 12.73 -16.27
CA LYS A 294 1.62 13.34 -14.97
C LYS A 294 2.63 12.97 -13.86
N ILE A 295 3.91 12.85 -14.23
CA ILE A 295 5.00 12.49 -13.31
C ILE A 295 5.69 13.76 -12.80
N ASN A 296 5.75 13.94 -11.48
CA ASN A 296 6.44 15.08 -10.88
C ASN A 296 7.98 14.99 -11.01
N LYS A 297 8.66 16.12 -10.79
CA LYS A 297 10.13 16.22 -10.91
C LYS A 297 10.91 15.24 -10.03
N LYS A 298 10.46 14.96 -8.81
CA LYS A 298 11.14 14.04 -7.89
C LYS A 298 11.07 12.60 -8.42
N HIS A 299 9.91 12.20 -8.93
CA HIS A 299 9.69 10.88 -9.53
C HIS A 299 10.46 10.75 -10.85
N ALA A 300 10.39 11.75 -11.73
CA ALA A 300 11.15 11.78 -12.99
C ALA A 300 12.67 11.67 -12.75
N ARG A 301 13.18 12.28 -11.67
CA ARG A 301 14.57 12.15 -11.25
C ARG A 301 14.94 10.72 -10.86
N ARG A 302 14.10 10.01 -10.11
CA ARG A 302 14.34 8.59 -9.77
C ARG A 302 14.30 7.70 -11.01
N VAL A 303 13.31 7.92 -11.89
CA VAL A 303 13.21 7.19 -13.17
C VAL A 303 14.47 7.39 -14.02
N TYR A 304 14.96 8.63 -14.13
CA TYR A 304 16.24 8.92 -14.78
C TYR A 304 17.38 8.11 -14.18
N GLU A 305 17.54 8.08 -12.85
CA GLU A 305 18.64 7.36 -12.21
C GLU A 305 18.56 5.84 -12.46
N ILE A 306 17.37 5.25 -12.45
CA ILE A 306 17.15 3.82 -12.75
C ILE A 306 17.50 3.52 -14.21
N LEU A 307 17.01 4.32 -15.15
CA LEU A 307 17.30 4.13 -16.58
C LEU A 307 18.76 4.45 -16.92
N ARG A 308 19.37 5.42 -16.23
CA ARG A 308 20.81 5.70 -16.34
C ARG A 308 21.62 4.51 -15.86
N LEU A 309 21.26 3.89 -14.74
CA LEU A 309 21.91 2.66 -14.26
C LEU A 309 21.81 1.54 -15.30
N ARG A 310 20.63 1.33 -15.91
CA ARG A 310 20.44 0.35 -16.98
C ARG A 310 21.41 0.54 -18.15
N ASN A 311 21.72 1.80 -18.46
CA ASN A 311 22.58 2.20 -19.57
C ASN A 311 24.04 2.44 -19.18
N THR A 312 24.41 2.14 -17.93
CA THR A 312 25.79 2.31 -17.43
C THR A 312 26.44 0.95 -17.28
N ASP A 313 27.59 0.76 -17.93
CA ASP A 313 28.43 -0.39 -17.66
C ASP A 313 29.08 -0.24 -16.28
N MET A 314 28.57 -0.98 -15.31
CA MET A 314 29.06 -0.93 -13.92
C MET A 314 30.39 -1.67 -13.71
N SER A 315 30.92 -2.36 -14.74
CA SER A 315 32.26 -2.94 -14.71
C SER A 315 33.35 -1.92 -15.06
N ASP A 316 32.97 -0.82 -15.71
CA ASP A 316 33.83 0.33 -16.00
C ASP A 316 33.90 1.25 -14.78
N GLU A 317 35.07 1.32 -14.15
CA GLU A 317 35.27 2.08 -12.90
C GLU A 317 34.97 3.58 -13.06
N GLU A 318 35.26 4.16 -14.23
CA GLU A 318 35.03 5.58 -14.46
C GLU A 318 33.53 5.87 -14.56
N LYS A 319 32.80 5.09 -15.36
CA LYS A 319 31.35 5.23 -15.52
C LYS A 319 30.60 4.92 -14.23
N ALA A 320 31.00 3.87 -13.51
CA ALA A 320 30.43 3.51 -12.21
C ALA A 320 30.67 4.64 -11.18
N ARG A 321 31.85 5.27 -11.19
CA ARG A 321 32.17 6.40 -10.32
C ARG A 321 31.31 7.62 -10.66
N GLU A 322 31.13 7.96 -11.93
CA GLU A 322 30.29 9.08 -12.36
C GLU A 322 28.84 8.91 -11.91
N PHE A 323 28.26 7.73 -12.18
CA PHE A 323 26.91 7.39 -11.73
C PHE A 323 26.76 7.52 -10.21
N ARG A 324 27.70 6.91 -9.46
CA ARG A 324 27.70 6.97 -7.99
C ARG A 324 27.74 8.40 -7.47
N LEU A 325 28.59 9.25 -8.03
CA LEU A 325 28.70 10.65 -7.63
C LEU A 325 27.41 11.43 -7.92
N GLU A 326 26.75 11.16 -9.04
CA GLU A 326 25.48 11.81 -9.38
C GLU A 326 24.36 11.45 -8.40
N VAL A 327 24.19 10.16 -8.08
CA VAL A 327 23.18 9.70 -7.11
C VAL A 327 23.49 10.24 -5.72
N LYS A 328 24.74 10.16 -5.26
CA LYS A 328 25.17 10.71 -3.96
C LYS A 328 24.94 12.22 -3.87
N LYS A 329 25.12 12.97 -4.95
CA LYS A 329 24.82 14.41 -4.97
C LYS A 329 23.34 14.70 -4.69
N ARG A 330 22.42 13.87 -5.17
CA ARG A 330 20.99 13.95 -4.83
C ARG A 330 20.76 13.58 -3.36
N LEU A 331 21.29 12.44 -2.91
CA LEU A 331 21.11 11.93 -1.55
C LEU A 331 21.71 12.87 -0.49
N TYR A 332 22.75 13.64 -0.84
CA TYR A 332 23.33 14.67 0.03
C TYR A 332 22.52 15.98 0.09
N GLY A 333 21.50 16.13 -0.77
CA GLY A 333 20.66 17.32 -0.83
C GLY A 333 19.99 17.71 0.50
N PRO A 334 19.32 16.77 1.21
CA PRO A 334 18.74 17.01 2.53
C PRO A 334 19.78 17.46 3.56
N TYR A 335 20.96 16.82 3.61
CA TYR A 335 22.04 17.21 4.52
C TYR A 335 22.49 18.66 4.30
N ARG A 336 22.62 19.10 3.04
CA ARG A 336 22.90 20.52 2.72
C ARG A 336 21.79 21.47 3.17
N LYS A 337 20.53 21.06 3.08
CA LYS A 337 19.39 21.88 3.52
C LYS A 337 19.41 22.02 5.05
N ASN A 338 19.55 20.90 5.77
CA ASN A 338 19.66 20.88 7.23
C ASN A 338 20.86 21.69 7.72
N GLN A 339 22.01 21.59 7.05
CA GLN A 339 23.19 22.39 7.39
C GLN A 339 22.95 23.90 7.21
N ARG A 340 22.21 24.31 6.17
CA ARG A 340 21.81 25.71 5.97
C ARG A 340 20.82 26.17 7.02
N GLU A 341 19.87 25.33 7.42
CA GLU A 341 18.91 25.62 8.49
C GLU A 341 19.60 25.74 9.85
N LEU A 342 20.51 24.83 10.17
CA LEU A 342 21.39 24.91 11.34
C LEU A 342 22.21 26.20 11.34
N THR A 343 22.79 26.59 10.21
CA THR A 343 23.55 27.86 10.10
C THR A 343 22.66 29.09 10.32
N LYS A 344 21.37 29.03 9.96
CA LYS A 344 20.40 30.09 10.26
C LYS A 344 20.05 30.09 11.75
N MET A 345 19.81 28.91 12.34
CA MET A 345 19.54 28.75 13.77
C MET A 345 20.72 29.24 14.62
N GLN A 346 21.97 28.98 14.21
CA GLN A 346 23.19 29.51 14.83
C GLN A 346 23.25 31.04 14.89
N LYS A 347 22.58 31.74 13.96
CA LYS A 347 22.52 33.21 13.94
C LYS A 347 21.39 33.79 14.79
N CYS A 348 20.43 32.96 15.21
CA CYS A 348 19.19 33.39 15.86
C CYS A 348 19.02 32.85 17.29
N LEU A 349 19.73 31.78 17.67
CA LEU A 349 19.63 31.13 18.98
C LEU A 349 20.81 31.49 19.89
N ARG A 350 20.59 31.43 21.21
CA ARG A 350 21.65 31.62 22.20
C ARG A 350 22.61 30.42 22.22
N PRO A 351 23.89 30.58 22.57
CA PRO A 351 24.87 29.50 22.56
C PRO A 351 24.47 28.24 23.38
N GLU A 352 23.72 28.43 24.45
CA GLU A 352 23.20 27.34 25.31
C GLU A 352 22.09 26.53 24.65
N GLU A 353 21.20 27.18 23.90
CA GLU A 353 20.13 26.54 23.09
C GLU A 353 20.69 25.86 21.84
N LEU A 354 21.87 26.30 21.40
CA LEU A 354 22.54 25.77 20.22
C LEU A 354 23.36 24.51 20.54
N ALA A 355 23.93 24.43 21.74
CA ALA A 355 24.73 23.28 22.18
C ALA A 355 23.93 21.97 22.24
N SER A 356 22.62 22.03 22.55
CA SER A 356 21.72 20.87 22.52
C SER A 356 21.39 20.41 21.09
N HIS A 357 21.52 21.27 20.09
CA HIS A 357 21.28 20.95 18.66
C HIS A 357 22.56 20.61 17.87
N ILE A 358 23.74 21.07 18.31
CA ILE A 358 25.02 20.87 17.60
C ILE A 358 25.66 19.50 17.86
N SER A 359 25.16 18.70 18.80
CA SER A 359 25.84 17.45 19.23
C SER A 359 25.88 16.31 18.20
N GLN A 360 25.43 16.52 16.97
CA GLN A 360 25.54 15.54 15.91
C GLN A 360 26.01 16.22 14.65
N MET A 361 27.19 15.82 14.17
CA MET A 361 27.55 15.71 12.74
C MET A 361 29.06 15.44 12.61
N ASP A 362 29.51 14.25 13.02
CA ASP A 362 30.83 13.76 12.57
C ASP A 362 30.78 13.60 11.04
N THR A 363 31.67 14.29 10.34
CA THR A 363 31.75 14.24 8.87
C THR A 363 32.00 12.80 8.39
N ARG A 364 32.69 11.97 9.19
CA ARG A 364 32.92 10.56 8.88
C ARG A 364 31.62 9.75 8.92
N LEU A 365 30.81 9.92 9.98
CA LEU A 365 29.49 9.26 10.09
C LEU A 365 28.57 9.66 8.94
N GLN A 366 28.58 10.93 8.52
CA GLN A 366 27.80 11.37 7.35
C GLN A 366 28.23 10.67 6.05
N HIS A 367 29.54 10.48 5.84
CA HIS A 367 30.04 9.78 4.67
C HIS A 367 29.64 8.30 4.68
N GLU A 368 29.66 7.66 5.85
CA GLU A 368 29.20 6.28 6.04
C GLU A 368 27.69 6.13 5.79
N GLU A 369 26.86 7.01 6.36
CA GLU A 369 25.42 7.05 6.12
C GLU A 369 25.06 7.29 4.65
N LEU A 370 25.78 8.19 3.98
CA LEU A 370 25.57 8.49 2.57
C LEU A 370 25.97 7.31 1.66
N GLU A 371 27.04 6.58 2.02
CA GLU A 371 27.40 5.34 1.31
C GLU A 371 26.34 4.26 1.54
N LYS A 372 25.89 4.05 2.78
CA LYS A 372 24.80 3.10 3.08
C LYS A 372 23.54 3.41 2.27
N SER A 373 23.09 4.67 2.32
CA SER A 373 21.92 5.14 1.56
C SER A 373 22.09 4.96 0.05
N TYR A 374 23.31 5.13 -0.48
CA TYR A 374 23.59 4.87 -1.89
C TYR A 374 23.48 3.38 -2.23
N GLN A 375 24.01 2.49 -1.39
CA GLN A 375 23.92 1.04 -1.61
C GLN A 375 22.47 0.54 -1.53
N ASP A 376 21.68 1.05 -0.58
CA ASP A 376 20.27 0.71 -0.44
C ASP A 376 19.49 1.11 -1.71
N VAL A 377 19.66 2.36 -2.17
CA VAL A 377 19.05 2.86 -3.41
C VAL A 377 19.52 2.08 -4.65
N LEU A 378 20.80 1.71 -4.71
CA LEU A 378 21.34 0.93 -5.82
C LEU A 378 20.73 -0.48 -5.87
N ALA A 379 20.53 -1.12 -4.71
CA ALA A 379 19.86 -2.40 -4.60
C ALA A 379 18.39 -2.31 -5.05
N GLU A 380 17.67 -1.26 -4.67
CA GLU A 380 16.31 -1.00 -5.15
C GLU A 380 16.27 -0.85 -6.68
N TYR A 381 17.18 -0.06 -7.25
CA TYR A 381 17.22 0.17 -8.70
C TYR A 381 17.48 -1.12 -9.47
N ARG A 382 18.39 -1.98 -8.99
CA ARG A 382 18.64 -3.29 -9.60
C ARG A 382 17.40 -4.17 -9.60
N ARG A 383 16.66 -4.22 -8.48
CA ARG A 383 15.39 -4.98 -8.39
C ARG A 383 14.34 -4.47 -9.38
N VAL A 384 14.25 -3.15 -9.57
CA VAL A 384 13.34 -2.57 -10.59
C VAL A 384 13.74 -3.02 -11.99
N LEU A 385 15.04 -3.02 -12.32
CA LEU A 385 15.55 -3.45 -13.62
C LEU A 385 15.38 -4.95 -13.86
N GLU A 386 15.59 -5.78 -12.84
CA GLU A 386 15.34 -7.23 -12.89
C GLU A 386 13.88 -7.52 -13.21
N ARG A 387 12.94 -6.86 -12.53
CA ARG A 387 11.51 -6.96 -12.82
C ARG A 387 11.17 -6.46 -14.22
N LEU A 388 11.78 -5.36 -14.67
CA LEU A 388 11.55 -4.83 -16.02
C LEU A 388 12.03 -5.78 -17.13
N ALA A 389 13.06 -6.58 -16.88
CA ALA A 389 13.57 -7.56 -17.84
C ALA A 389 12.66 -8.81 -17.96
N GLN A 390 11.81 -9.06 -16.96
CA GLN A 390 10.85 -10.17 -16.92
C GLN A 390 9.46 -9.77 -17.44
N ALA A 391 9.20 -8.46 -17.58
CA ALA A 391 7.88 -7.88 -17.82
C ALA A 391 7.51 -7.68 -19.30
#